data_AF-A0A6A3IYI6-F1
#
_entry.id   AF-A0A6A3IYI6-F1
#
_cell.length_a   1.000
_cell.length_b   1.000
_cell.length_c   1.000
_cell.angle_alpha   90.00
_cell.angle_beta   90.00
_cell.angle_gamma   90.00
#
_symmetry.space_group_name_H-M   'P 1'
#
loop_
_entity.id
_entity.type
_entity.pdbx_description
1 polymer ?
#
loop_
_entity_poly.entity_id
_entity_poly.type
_entity_poly.pdbx_seq_one_letter_code
_entity_poly.pdbx_strand_id
1 'polypeptide(L)'
;MSIWVDLLNVATAVAQVILSLSLTTDIYDVHRRQNTGEMAALPLVAMAVNNHAWMLYGYLADNMFPIFATQAFSQCAALTYNIVYFRWSTPEKRKDLVKLYSRAFAVHCAFTIYTVIGVLGVTNQTKSDVGDCVGYAAIVINIWMYASPLGTIKHVIATKNSASIPINLSMMIFVSASLWLASGIVDDDFFVWGINAIGTMLSFIQIVVYNMYKPTPQGNEMKSADNTDVSVVIVGASPAAVVESPAYKLLSSPLTPVKK
;
A
#
# COMPACT_ATOMS: atom_id res chain seq x y z
N MET A 1 -2.73 -32.30 -7.68
CA MET A 1 -3.41 -31.01 -7.91
C MET A 1 -4.04 -31.04 -9.29
N SER A 2 -5.22 -30.45 -9.44
CA SER A 2 -5.87 -30.30 -10.75
C SER A 2 -5.18 -29.20 -11.53
N ILE A 3 -4.96 -29.39 -12.84
CA ILE A 3 -4.28 -28.40 -13.71
C ILE A 3 -4.84 -26.98 -13.59
N TRP A 4 -6.14 -26.86 -13.29
CA TRP A 4 -6.81 -25.57 -13.07
C TRP A 4 -6.33 -24.84 -11.82
N VAL A 5 -5.98 -25.56 -10.75
CA VAL A 5 -5.43 -24.99 -9.51
C VAL A 5 -4.00 -24.50 -9.76
N ASP A 6 -3.20 -25.26 -10.51
CA ASP A 6 -1.84 -24.83 -10.87
C ASP A 6 -1.87 -23.56 -11.74
N LEU A 7 -2.78 -23.50 -12.72
CA LEU A 7 -2.99 -22.31 -13.55
C LEU A 7 -3.45 -21.10 -12.72
N LEU A 8 -4.36 -21.30 -11.77
CA LEU A 8 -4.81 -20.26 -10.86
C LEU A 8 -3.63 -19.75 -10.02
N ASN A 9 -2.85 -20.63 -9.41
CA ASN A 9 -1.70 -20.27 -8.58
C ASN A 9 -0.64 -19.49 -9.37
N VAL A 10 -0.36 -19.91 -10.62
CA VAL A 10 0.55 -19.18 -11.51
C VAL A 10 -0.02 -17.81 -11.88
N ALA A 11 -1.30 -17.71 -12.22
CA ALA A 11 -1.94 -16.43 -12.54
C ALA A 11 -1.92 -15.47 -11.35
N THR A 12 -2.26 -15.96 -10.16
CA THR A 12 -2.19 -15.22 -8.89
C THR A 12 -0.77 -14.71 -8.64
N ALA A 13 0.24 -15.56 -8.82
CA ALA A 13 1.63 -15.18 -8.64
C ALA A 13 2.09 -14.10 -9.63
N VAL A 14 1.74 -14.24 -10.90
CA VAL A 14 2.05 -13.23 -11.93
C VAL A 14 1.38 -11.90 -11.61
N ALA A 15 0.10 -11.91 -11.23
CA ALA A 15 -0.63 -10.69 -10.86
C ALA A 15 0.01 -10.00 -9.65
N GLN A 16 0.40 -10.76 -8.62
CA GLN A 16 1.07 -10.23 -7.44
C GLN A 16 2.45 -9.63 -7.76
N VAL A 17 3.23 -10.27 -8.62
CA VAL A 17 4.53 -9.75 -9.08
C VAL A 17 4.35 -8.45 -9.87
N ILE A 18 3.37 -8.37 -10.77
CA ILE A 18 3.06 -7.16 -11.53
C ILE A 18 2.69 -6.01 -10.59
N LEU A 19 1.81 -6.25 -9.62
CA LEU A 19 1.44 -5.24 -8.60
C LEU A 19 2.64 -4.81 -7.77
N SER A 20 3.53 -5.73 -7.41
CA SER A 20 4.73 -5.40 -6.65
C SER A 20 5.68 -4.52 -7.45
N LEU A 21 5.76 -4.74 -8.76
CA LEU A 21 6.59 -3.96 -9.68
C LEU A 21 5.93 -2.65 -10.12
N SER A 22 4.63 -2.43 -9.89
CA SER A 22 3.96 -1.20 -10.31
C SER A 22 4.55 0.05 -9.64
N LEU A 23 5.12 -0.10 -8.43
CA LEU A 23 5.82 0.97 -7.70
C LEU A 23 7.23 1.28 -8.23
N THR A 24 7.78 0.42 -9.09
CA THR A 24 9.14 0.62 -9.61
C THR A 24 9.23 1.94 -10.38
N THR A 25 8.18 2.34 -11.09
CA THR A 25 8.16 3.59 -11.85
C THR A 25 8.29 4.82 -10.96
N ASP A 26 7.56 4.88 -9.85
CA ASP A 26 7.60 6.04 -8.94
C ASP A 26 8.94 6.12 -8.21
N ILE A 27 9.45 4.96 -7.76
CA ILE A 27 10.74 4.88 -7.07
C ILE A 27 11.91 5.18 -8.01
N TYR A 28 11.81 4.75 -9.27
CA TYR A 28 12.76 5.14 -10.30
C TYR A 28 12.75 6.65 -10.51
N ASP A 29 11.57 7.28 -10.50
CA ASP A 29 11.45 8.73 -10.59
C ASP A 29 12.06 9.44 -9.39
N VAL A 30 11.86 8.93 -8.17
CA VAL A 30 12.55 9.42 -6.96
C VAL A 30 14.06 9.33 -7.11
N HIS A 31 14.56 8.20 -7.65
CA HIS A 31 15.99 8.03 -7.89
C HIS A 31 16.53 9.02 -8.92
N ARG A 32 15.83 9.14 -10.06
CA ARG A 32 16.21 10.02 -11.17
C ARG A 32 16.20 11.49 -10.75
N ARG A 33 15.20 11.92 -9.98
CA ARG A 33 15.05 13.29 -9.49
C ARG A 33 15.88 13.58 -8.24
N GLN A 34 16.49 12.54 -7.64
CA GLN A 34 17.24 12.61 -6.38
C GLN A 34 16.46 13.28 -5.23
N ASN A 35 15.14 13.15 -5.25
CA ASN A 35 14.23 13.79 -4.31
C ASN A 35 12.95 12.96 -4.23
N THR A 36 12.46 12.73 -3.01
CA THR A 36 11.19 12.02 -2.78
C THR A 36 9.96 12.86 -3.15
N GLY A 37 10.10 14.18 -3.29
CA GLY A 37 8.99 15.09 -3.52
C GLY A 37 7.93 14.98 -2.42
N GLU A 38 6.67 14.88 -2.83
CA GLU A 38 5.49 14.72 -1.98
C GLU A 38 5.11 13.25 -1.71
N MET A 39 5.86 12.30 -2.27
CA MET A 39 5.62 10.87 -2.04
C MET A 39 5.67 10.58 -0.54
N ALA A 40 4.66 9.89 -0.03
CA ALA A 40 4.59 9.48 1.36
C ALA A 40 5.41 8.22 1.61
N ALA A 41 6.10 8.15 2.75
CA ALA A 41 6.91 6.99 3.14
C ALA A 41 6.09 5.85 3.77
N LEU A 42 5.00 6.18 4.47
CA LEU A 42 4.17 5.23 5.19
C LEU A 42 3.69 4.05 4.31
N PRO A 43 3.24 4.28 3.06
CA PRO A 43 2.92 3.21 2.11
C PRO A 43 4.02 2.16 1.95
N LEU A 44 5.24 2.63 1.72
CA LEU A 44 6.39 1.78 1.41
C LEU A 44 6.77 0.94 2.63
N VAL A 45 6.70 1.53 3.82
CA VAL A 45 7.03 0.83 5.07
C VAL A 45 5.96 -0.19 5.43
N ALA A 46 4.69 0.19 5.33
CA ALA A 46 3.57 -0.71 5.57
C ALA A 46 3.59 -1.92 4.63
N MET A 47 3.96 -1.70 3.36
CA MET A 47 4.14 -2.77 2.38
C MET A 47 5.17 -3.81 2.84
N ALA A 48 6.33 -3.37 3.34
CA ALA A 48 7.36 -4.29 3.85
C ALA A 48 6.84 -5.09 5.05
N VAL A 49 6.16 -4.45 6.01
CA VAL A 49 5.59 -5.18 7.17
C VAL A 49 4.53 -6.18 6.72
N ASN A 50 3.67 -5.79 5.78
CA ASN A 50 2.60 -6.63 5.26
C ASN A 50 3.14 -7.85 4.51
N ASN A 51 4.09 -7.65 3.61
CA ASN A 51 4.69 -8.73 2.82
C ASN A 51 5.43 -9.72 3.72
N HIS A 52 6.13 -9.22 4.75
CA HIS A 52 6.78 -10.07 5.74
C HIS A 52 5.78 -10.93 6.54
N ALA A 53 4.68 -10.34 7.02
CA ALA A 53 3.64 -11.07 7.76
C ALA A 53 3.02 -12.19 6.90
N TRP A 54 2.67 -11.89 5.64
CA TRP A 54 2.11 -12.90 4.73
C TRP A 54 3.12 -13.93 4.25
N MET A 55 4.41 -13.57 4.15
CA MET A 55 5.48 -14.52 3.86
C MET A 55 5.60 -15.54 5.01
N LEU A 56 5.63 -15.07 6.26
CA LEU A 56 5.63 -15.97 7.43
C LEU A 56 4.36 -16.81 7.50
N TYR A 57 3.21 -16.22 7.20
CA TYR A 57 1.94 -16.94 7.11
C TYR A 57 2.01 -18.07 6.08
N GLY A 58 2.48 -17.81 4.85
CA GLY A 58 2.62 -18.84 3.82
C GLY A 58 3.53 -20.00 4.24
N TYR A 59 4.61 -19.72 4.98
CA TYR A 59 5.44 -20.76 5.58
C TYR A 59 4.68 -21.58 6.65
N LEU A 60 3.94 -20.89 7.52
CA LEU A 60 3.19 -21.50 8.63
C LEU A 60 1.99 -22.32 8.16
N ALA A 61 1.33 -21.90 7.09
CA ALA A 61 0.21 -22.58 6.44
C ALA A 61 0.64 -23.66 5.43
N ASP A 62 1.95 -23.95 5.32
CA ASP A 62 2.51 -24.89 4.34
C ASP A 62 2.18 -24.55 2.87
N ASN A 63 1.84 -23.29 2.59
CA ASN A 63 1.57 -22.74 1.26
C ASN A 63 2.83 -22.04 0.71
N MET A 64 3.77 -22.86 0.22
CA MET A 64 5.05 -22.36 -0.32
C MET A 64 4.87 -21.64 -1.67
N PHE A 65 3.84 -22.02 -2.43
CA PHE A 65 3.43 -21.37 -3.68
C PHE A 65 1.90 -21.39 -3.81
N PRO A 66 1.25 -20.24 -4.09
CA PRO A 66 1.86 -18.97 -4.47
C PRO A 66 2.26 -18.08 -3.28
N ILE A 67 1.69 -18.24 -2.09
CA ILE A 67 1.78 -17.26 -0.98
C ILE A 67 3.22 -16.94 -0.58
N PHE A 68 3.96 -17.91 -0.05
CA PHE A 68 5.32 -17.62 0.45
C PHE A 68 6.20 -17.01 -0.65
N ALA A 69 6.24 -17.62 -1.83
CA ALA A 69 7.10 -17.20 -2.93
C ALA A 69 6.83 -15.77 -3.40
N THR A 70 5.56 -15.41 -3.62
CA THR A 70 5.20 -14.08 -4.12
C THR A 70 5.41 -13.02 -3.06
N GLN A 71 5.13 -13.33 -1.79
CA GLN A 71 5.31 -12.40 -0.70
C GLN A 71 6.79 -12.18 -0.37
N ALA A 72 7.64 -13.21 -0.50
CA ALA A 72 9.09 -13.07 -0.42
C ALA A 72 9.64 -12.17 -1.53
N PHE A 73 9.18 -12.33 -2.78
CA PHE A 73 9.53 -11.42 -3.87
C PHE A 73 9.10 -9.98 -3.57
N SER A 74 7.85 -9.81 -3.13
CA SER A 74 7.27 -8.51 -2.78
C SER A 74 8.01 -7.86 -1.61
N GLN A 75 8.52 -8.65 -0.66
CA GLN A 75 9.36 -8.21 0.44
C GLN A 75 10.68 -7.64 -0.07
N CYS A 76 11.39 -8.35 -0.95
CA CYS A 76 12.64 -7.87 -1.54
C CYS A 76 12.44 -6.56 -2.34
N ALA A 77 11.35 -6.48 -3.12
CA ALA A 77 10.98 -5.26 -3.83
C ALA A 77 10.71 -4.10 -2.85
N ALA A 78 9.91 -4.35 -1.80
CA ALA A 78 9.59 -3.35 -0.78
C ALA A 78 10.83 -2.83 -0.04
N LEU A 79 11.76 -3.71 0.34
CA LEU A 79 13.02 -3.30 0.95
C LEU A 79 13.85 -2.44 0.00
N THR A 80 13.94 -2.82 -1.27
CA THR A 80 14.64 -2.04 -2.30
C THR A 80 14.05 -0.64 -2.45
N TYR A 81 12.71 -0.55 -2.52
CA TYR A 81 12.02 0.73 -2.62
C TYR A 81 12.26 1.62 -1.40
N ASN A 82 12.21 1.08 -0.19
CA ASN A 82 12.49 1.83 1.03
C ASN A 82 13.95 2.31 1.10
N ILE A 83 14.92 1.50 0.65
CA ILE A 83 16.33 1.90 0.59
C ILE A 83 16.51 3.11 -0.34
N VAL A 84 15.93 3.05 -1.54
CA VAL A 84 16.01 4.15 -2.52
C VAL A 84 15.30 5.39 -1.99
N TYR A 85 14.11 5.23 -1.44
CA TYR A 85 13.34 6.32 -0.86
C TYR A 85 14.11 7.02 0.27
N PHE A 86 14.68 6.28 1.21
CA PHE A 86 15.45 6.84 2.32
C PHE A 86 16.72 7.56 1.85
N ARG A 87 17.40 7.00 0.85
CA ARG A 87 18.60 7.60 0.26
C ARG A 87 18.34 9.02 -0.24
N TRP A 88 17.23 9.21 -0.94
CA TRP A 88 16.85 10.48 -1.57
C TRP A 88 15.90 11.34 -0.73
N SER A 89 15.62 10.91 0.50
CA SER A 89 14.85 11.70 1.47
C SER A 89 15.68 12.85 2.02
N THR A 90 15.05 14.01 2.21
CA THR A 90 15.72 15.20 2.76
C THR A 90 16.14 15.00 4.23
N PRO A 91 17.19 15.70 4.71
CA PRO A 91 17.67 15.56 6.09
C PRO A 91 16.60 15.79 7.16
N GLU A 92 15.65 16.68 6.89
CA GLU A 92 14.54 17.01 7.80
C GLU A 92 13.61 15.81 7.96
N LYS A 93 13.24 15.16 6.84
CA LYS A 93 12.38 13.97 6.83
C LYS A 93 13.09 12.75 7.43
N ARG A 94 14.41 12.62 7.28
CA ARG A 94 15.18 11.44 7.72
C ARG A 94 15.02 11.11 9.21
N LYS A 95 14.90 12.11 10.09
CA LYS A 95 14.71 11.84 11.53
C LYS A 95 13.42 11.08 11.80
N ASP A 96 12.34 11.46 11.14
CA ASP A 96 11.05 10.78 11.28
C ASP A 96 11.02 9.45 10.53
N LEU A 97 11.71 9.35 9.40
CA LEU A 97 11.89 8.08 8.69
C LEU A 97 12.67 7.06 9.51
N VAL A 98 13.75 7.45 10.20
CA VAL A 98 14.48 6.55 11.09
C VAL A 98 13.56 6.03 12.19
N LYS A 99 12.75 6.88 12.82
CA LYS A 99 11.76 6.42 13.82
C LYS A 99 10.75 5.45 13.21
N LEU A 100 10.23 5.76 12.02
CA LEU A 100 9.26 4.91 11.32
C LEU A 100 9.86 3.54 10.96
N TYR A 101 11.08 3.53 10.40
CA TYR A 101 11.80 2.32 10.03
C TYR A 101 12.19 1.50 11.26
N SER A 102 12.64 2.13 12.33
CA SER A 102 12.92 1.44 13.60
C SER A 102 11.68 0.76 14.17
N ARG A 103 10.51 1.42 14.13
CA ARG A 103 9.23 0.80 14.54
C ARG A 103 8.85 -0.37 13.64
N ALA A 104 8.98 -0.20 12.33
CA ALA A 104 8.68 -1.27 11.37
C ALA A 104 9.63 -2.46 11.50
N PHE A 105 10.91 -2.20 11.75
CA PHE A 105 11.91 -3.23 12.01
C PHE A 105 11.62 -3.98 13.32
N ALA A 106 11.23 -3.27 14.39
CA ALA A 106 10.81 -3.90 15.63
C ALA A 106 9.60 -4.83 15.41
N VAL A 107 8.62 -4.42 14.59
CA VAL A 107 7.48 -5.27 14.21
C VAL A 107 7.94 -6.48 13.40
N HIS A 108 8.83 -6.33 12.42
CA HIS A 108 9.40 -7.47 11.67
C HIS A 108 10.08 -8.47 12.60
N CYS A 109 10.93 -7.98 13.50
CA CYS A 109 11.60 -8.83 14.49
C CYS A 109 10.57 -9.54 15.39
N ALA A 110 9.53 -8.85 15.86
CA ALA A 110 8.50 -9.45 16.68
C ALA A 110 7.78 -10.61 15.97
N PHE A 111 7.35 -10.41 14.72
CA PHE A 111 6.75 -11.47 13.91
C PHE A 111 7.69 -12.66 13.70
N THR A 112 8.95 -12.40 13.32
CA THR A 112 9.94 -13.46 13.09
C THR A 112 10.27 -14.22 14.37
N ILE A 113 10.50 -13.52 15.48
CA ILE A 113 10.81 -14.13 16.78
C ILE A 113 9.63 -14.97 17.26
N TYR A 114 8.40 -14.44 17.19
CA TYR A 114 7.20 -15.20 17.54
C TYR A 114 7.08 -16.47 16.70
N THR A 115 7.26 -16.37 15.38
CA THR A 115 7.22 -17.51 14.46
C THR A 115 8.27 -18.56 14.81
N VAL A 116 9.52 -18.14 15.03
CA VAL A 116 10.63 -19.06 15.38
C VAL A 116 10.37 -19.75 16.71
N ILE A 117 10.02 -18.99 17.76
CA ILE A 117 9.77 -19.55 19.11
C ILE A 117 8.55 -20.49 19.07
N GLY A 118 7.50 -20.14 18.32
CA GLY A 118 6.32 -20.97 18.15
C GLY A 118 6.62 -22.29 17.43
N VAL A 119 7.36 -22.24 16.31
CA VAL A 119 7.74 -23.45 15.54
C VAL A 119 8.71 -24.34 16.32
N LEU A 120 9.56 -23.76 17.18
CA LEU A 120 10.45 -24.53 18.08
C LEU A 120 9.69 -25.18 19.25
N GLY A 121 8.38 -24.99 19.37
CA GLY A 121 7.53 -25.61 20.39
C GLY A 121 7.60 -24.93 21.76
N VAL A 122 8.27 -23.79 21.88
CA VAL A 122 8.44 -23.08 23.17
C VAL A 122 7.12 -22.50 23.66
N THR A 123 6.19 -22.15 22.76
CA THR A 123 4.87 -21.61 23.12
C THR A 123 3.82 -22.69 23.41
N ASN A 124 4.15 -23.98 23.29
CA ASN A 124 3.21 -25.11 23.31
C ASN A 124 2.07 -24.99 22.27
N GLN A 125 2.26 -24.20 21.21
CA GLN A 125 1.35 -24.08 20.09
C GLN A 125 1.74 -25.04 18.97
N THR A 126 0.77 -25.55 18.22
CA THR A 126 1.06 -26.23 16.95
C THR A 126 1.50 -25.20 15.90
N LYS A 127 2.16 -25.65 14.83
CA LYS A 127 2.52 -24.78 13.69
C LYS A 127 1.28 -24.05 13.11
N SER A 128 0.14 -24.75 13.06
CA SER A 128 -1.13 -24.19 12.61
C SER A 128 -1.62 -23.06 13.53
N ASP A 129 -1.58 -23.26 14.86
CA ASP A 129 -2.01 -22.24 15.82
C ASP A 129 -1.15 -20.96 15.74
N VAL A 130 0.15 -21.12 15.49
CA VAL A 130 1.06 -19.99 15.23
C VAL A 130 0.69 -19.31 13.90
N GLY A 131 0.37 -20.11 12.88
CA GLY A 131 -0.18 -19.66 11.60
C GLY A 131 -1.42 -18.79 11.76
N ASP A 132 -2.39 -19.23 12.55
CA ASP A 132 -3.62 -18.48 12.81
C ASP A 132 -3.33 -17.13 13.47
N CYS A 133 -2.47 -17.11 14.49
CA CYS A 133 -2.07 -15.88 15.17
C CYS A 133 -1.40 -14.88 14.21
N VAL A 134 -0.49 -15.35 13.36
CA VAL A 134 0.16 -14.52 12.32
C VAL A 134 -0.87 -14.07 11.27
N GLY A 135 -1.78 -14.96 10.86
CA GLY A 135 -2.88 -14.68 9.93
C GLY A 135 -3.79 -13.56 10.44
N TYR A 136 -4.29 -13.66 11.68
CA TYR A 136 -5.09 -12.60 12.30
C TYR A 136 -4.35 -11.26 12.35
N ALA A 137 -3.07 -11.27 12.73
CA ALA A 137 -2.26 -10.05 12.75
C ALA A 137 -2.07 -9.46 11.35
N ALA A 138 -1.87 -10.30 10.33
CA ALA A 138 -1.79 -9.88 8.93
C ALA A 138 -3.11 -9.28 8.42
N ILE A 139 -4.25 -9.85 8.80
CA ILE A 139 -5.58 -9.29 8.51
C ILE A 139 -5.73 -7.88 9.10
N VAL A 140 -5.36 -7.69 10.37
CA VAL A 140 -5.42 -6.37 11.01
C VAL A 140 -4.57 -5.36 10.24
N ILE A 141 -3.34 -5.73 9.87
CA ILE A 141 -2.46 -4.88 9.05
C ILE A 141 -3.13 -4.52 7.71
N ASN A 142 -3.76 -5.48 7.03
CA ASN A 142 -4.45 -5.24 5.76
C ASN A 142 -5.68 -4.34 5.91
N ILE A 143 -6.48 -4.51 6.96
CA ILE A 143 -7.64 -3.65 7.23
C ILE A 143 -7.18 -2.20 7.45
N TRP A 144 -6.10 -2.01 8.21
CA TRP A 144 -5.47 -0.69 8.34
C TRP A 144 -5.03 -0.15 6.97
N MET A 145 -4.50 -1.02 6.11
CA MET A 145 -4.11 -0.67 4.74
C MET A 145 -5.29 -0.28 3.82
N TYR A 146 -6.52 -0.65 4.16
CA TYR A 146 -7.71 -0.24 3.42
C TYR A 146 -8.26 1.13 3.82
N ALA A 147 -7.77 1.74 4.90
CA ALA A 147 -8.24 3.06 5.33
C ALA A 147 -8.04 4.16 4.26
N SER A 148 -6.91 4.13 3.55
CA SER A 148 -6.59 5.11 2.50
C SER A 148 -7.54 5.03 1.29
N PRO A 149 -7.74 3.88 0.62
CA PRO A 149 -8.69 3.80 -0.49
C PRO A 149 -10.14 4.13 -0.08
N LEU A 150 -10.57 3.77 1.15
CA LEU A 150 -11.85 4.24 1.69
C LEU A 150 -11.92 5.77 1.77
N GLY A 151 -10.85 6.39 2.27
CA GLY A 151 -10.70 7.85 2.32
C GLY A 151 -10.80 8.48 0.92
N THR A 152 -10.13 7.90 -0.07
CA THR A 152 -10.19 8.36 -1.47
C THR A 152 -11.60 8.26 -2.03
N ILE A 153 -12.28 7.12 -1.86
CA ILE A 153 -13.69 6.96 -2.29
C ILE A 153 -14.57 8.04 -1.66
N LYS A 154 -14.44 8.25 -0.33
CA LYS A 154 -15.20 9.28 0.39
C LYS A 154 -14.92 10.67 -0.18
N HIS A 155 -13.65 10.99 -0.44
CA HIS A 155 -13.25 12.26 -1.02
C HIS A 155 -13.84 12.47 -2.41
N VAL A 156 -13.80 11.46 -3.30
CA VAL A 156 -14.35 11.56 -4.65
C VAL A 156 -15.87 11.73 -4.62
N ILE A 157 -16.58 11.02 -3.75
CA ILE A 157 -18.04 11.16 -3.62
C ILE A 157 -18.41 12.57 -3.13
N ALA A 158 -17.64 13.13 -2.20
CA ALA A 158 -17.86 14.47 -1.65
C ALA A 158 -17.54 15.58 -2.66
N THR A 159 -16.42 15.46 -3.37
CA THR A 159 -15.96 16.47 -4.35
C THR A 159 -16.55 16.30 -5.74
N LYS A 160 -17.20 15.16 -6.01
CA LYS A 160 -17.73 14.77 -7.33
C LYS A 160 -16.65 14.76 -8.41
N ASN A 161 -15.38 14.55 -8.03
CA ASN A 161 -14.23 14.53 -8.92
C ASN A 161 -13.36 13.30 -8.64
N SER A 162 -13.12 12.48 -9.67
CA SER A 162 -12.37 11.21 -9.58
C SER A 162 -10.89 11.32 -9.92
N ALA A 163 -10.34 12.54 -10.04
CA ALA A 163 -8.94 12.77 -10.40
C ALA A 163 -7.93 12.07 -9.47
N SER A 164 -8.29 11.79 -8.22
CA SER A 164 -7.44 11.11 -7.24
C SER A 164 -7.50 9.57 -7.29
N ILE A 165 -8.32 8.98 -8.17
CA ILE A 165 -8.38 7.51 -8.34
C ILE A 165 -7.48 7.10 -9.52
N PRO A 166 -6.38 6.36 -9.26
CA PRO A 166 -5.55 5.80 -10.31
C PRO A 166 -6.24 4.56 -10.92
N ILE A 167 -7.12 4.77 -11.90
CA ILE A 167 -8.00 3.70 -12.43
C ILE A 167 -7.24 2.45 -12.91
N ASN A 168 -6.06 2.61 -13.53
CA ASN A 168 -5.24 1.49 -13.97
C ASN A 168 -4.78 0.64 -12.79
N LEU A 169 -4.36 1.26 -11.69
CA LEU A 169 -3.96 0.58 -10.47
C LEU A 169 -5.15 -0.09 -9.79
N SER A 170 -6.31 0.57 -9.71
CA SER A 170 -7.53 -0.02 -9.17
C SER A 170 -7.96 -1.27 -9.96
N MET A 171 -7.85 -1.26 -11.29
CA MET A 171 -8.13 -2.44 -12.13
C MET A 171 -7.14 -3.59 -11.89
N MET A 172 -5.83 -3.30 -11.82
CA MET A 172 -4.83 -4.33 -11.51
C MET A 172 -5.07 -4.97 -10.14
N ILE A 173 -5.41 -4.15 -9.13
CA ILE A 173 -5.74 -4.64 -7.79
C ILE A 173 -7.01 -5.48 -7.82
N PHE A 174 -8.04 -5.07 -8.55
CA PHE A 174 -9.27 -5.85 -8.69
C PHE A 174 -9.00 -7.24 -9.25
N VAL A 175 -8.21 -7.34 -10.33
CA VAL A 175 -7.84 -8.63 -10.93
C VAL A 175 -7.03 -9.48 -9.94
N SER A 176 -5.98 -8.91 -9.33
CA SER A 176 -5.15 -9.66 -8.40
C SER A 176 -5.90 -10.10 -7.15
N ALA A 177 -6.72 -9.23 -6.55
CA ALA A 177 -7.52 -9.57 -5.39
C ALA A 177 -8.57 -10.63 -5.73
N SER A 178 -9.16 -10.59 -6.93
CA SER A 178 -10.09 -11.64 -7.37
C SER A 178 -9.40 -12.99 -7.55
N LEU A 179 -8.16 -13.01 -8.06
CA LEU A 179 -7.34 -14.22 -8.19
C LEU A 179 -6.96 -14.80 -6.82
N TRP A 180 -6.53 -13.95 -5.89
CA TRP A 180 -6.26 -14.36 -4.50
C TRP A 180 -7.52 -14.83 -3.77
N LEU A 181 -8.66 -14.17 -3.98
CA LEU A 181 -9.96 -14.60 -3.46
C LEU A 181 -10.29 -16.01 -3.95
N ALA A 182 -10.18 -16.27 -5.25
CA ALA A 182 -10.41 -17.60 -5.81
C ALA A 182 -9.41 -18.63 -5.27
N SER A 183 -8.12 -18.28 -5.15
CA SER A 183 -7.09 -19.15 -4.59
C SER A 183 -7.40 -19.55 -3.15
N GLY A 184 -7.76 -18.58 -2.29
CA GLY A 184 -8.11 -18.85 -0.90
C GLY A 184 -9.40 -19.68 -0.76
N ILE A 185 -10.38 -19.53 -1.66
CA ILE A 185 -11.58 -20.37 -1.66
C ILE A 185 -11.22 -21.82 -2.02
N VAL A 186 -10.34 -22.02 -3.01
CA VAL A 186 -9.90 -23.36 -3.44
C VAL A 186 -9.13 -24.08 -2.33
N ASP A 187 -8.31 -23.33 -1.59
CA ASP A 187 -7.48 -23.86 -0.51
C ASP A 187 -8.21 -23.91 0.86
N ASP A 188 -9.49 -23.49 0.93
CA ASP A 188 -10.28 -23.29 2.16
C ASP A 188 -9.56 -22.41 3.21
N ASP A 189 -8.79 -21.43 2.74
CA ASP A 189 -7.99 -20.52 3.55
C ASP A 189 -8.77 -19.22 3.82
N PHE A 190 -9.41 -19.16 5.00
CA PHE A 190 -10.18 -18.01 5.46
C PHE A 190 -9.40 -16.70 5.45
N PHE A 191 -8.13 -16.71 5.82
CA PHE A 191 -7.35 -15.48 5.91
C PHE A 191 -7.14 -14.91 4.51
N VAL A 192 -6.78 -15.76 3.55
CA VAL A 192 -6.54 -15.33 2.16
C VAL A 192 -7.83 -14.91 1.48
N TRP A 193 -8.87 -15.75 1.48
CA TRP A 193 -10.10 -15.39 0.77
C TRP A 193 -10.82 -14.22 1.44
N GLY A 194 -10.84 -14.17 2.78
CA GLY A 194 -11.56 -13.16 3.55
C GLY A 194 -11.04 -11.75 3.28
N ILE A 195 -9.73 -11.54 3.32
CA ILE A 195 -9.17 -10.20 3.07
C ILE A 195 -9.29 -9.79 1.61
N ASN A 196 -9.11 -10.73 0.69
CA ASN A 196 -9.17 -10.46 -0.73
C ASN A 196 -10.61 -10.24 -1.23
N ALA A 197 -11.62 -10.77 -0.55
CA ALA A 197 -13.02 -10.39 -0.77
C ALA A 197 -13.23 -8.89 -0.51
N ILE A 198 -12.68 -8.37 0.60
CA ILE A 198 -12.73 -6.93 0.93
C ILE A 198 -11.95 -6.13 -0.11
N GLY A 199 -10.73 -6.55 -0.46
CA GLY A 199 -9.91 -5.89 -1.49
C GLY A 199 -10.59 -5.83 -2.86
N THR A 200 -11.24 -6.93 -3.28
CA THR A 200 -12.02 -7.02 -4.52
C THR A 200 -13.21 -6.06 -4.49
N MET A 201 -13.96 -6.03 -3.39
CA MET A 201 -15.08 -5.11 -3.23
C MET A 201 -14.65 -3.64 -3.28
N LEU A 202 -13.57 -3.28 -2.58
CA LEU A 202 -13.09 -1.90 -2.53
C LEU A 202 -12.54 -1.41 -3.87
N SER A 203 -11.79 -2.25 -4.57
CA SER A 203 -11.30 -1.93 -5.92
C SER A 203 -12.44 -1.83 -6.93
N PHE A 204 -13.45 -2.70 -6.84
CA PHE A 204 -14.67 -2.59 -7.63
C PHE A 204 -15.41 -1.26 -7.38
N ILE A 205 -15.58 -0.86 -6.11
CA ILE A 205 -16.20 0.42 -5.77
C ILE A 205 -15.40 1.59 -6.36
N GLN A 206 -14.07 1.57 -6.29
CA GLN A 206 -13.23 2.60 -6.91
C GLN A 206 -13.47 2.71 -8.42
N ILE A 207 -13.54 1.58 -9.12
CA ILE A 207 -13.82 1.54 -10.56
C ILE A 207 -15.21 2.12 -10.86
N VAL A 208 -16.24 1.73 -10.10
CA VAL A 208 -17.61 2.25 -10.29
C VAL A 208 -17.66 3.76 -10.05
N VAL A 209 -17.09 4.23 -8.94
CA VAL A 209 -17.07 5.66 -8.57
C VAL A 209 -16.31 6.49 -9.59
N TYR A 210 -15.18 5.98 -10.12
CA TYR A 210 -14.44 6.63 -11.20
C TYR A 210 -15.29 6.78 -12.47
N ASN A 211 -16.08 5.77 -12.84
CA ASN A 211 -16.96 5.85 -14.00
C ASN A 211 -18.16 6.79 -13.78
N MET A 212 -18.63 6.95 -12.54
CA MET A 212 -19.74 7.85 -12.21
C MET A 212 -19.34 9.32 -12.20
N TYR A 213 -18.13 9.65 -11.76
CA TYR A 213 -17.66 11.03 -11.64
C TYR A 213 -16.56 11.30 -12.65
N LYS A 214 -16.71 12.33 -13.49
CA LYS A 214 -15.69 12.67 -14.49
C LYS A 214 -14.45 13.27 -13.80
N PRO A 215 -13.23 12.84 -14.15
CA PRO A 215 -12.03 13.51 -13.68
C PRO A 215 -12.00 14.91 -14.31
N THR A 216 -12.14 15.93 -13.48
CA THR A 216 -12.04 17.33 -13.91
C THR A 216 -10.72 17.88 -13.39
N PRO A 217 -9.80 18.33 -14.25
CA PRO A 217 -8.58 18.98 -13.78
C PRO A 217 -8.97 20.24 -13.00
N GLN A 218 -8.64 20.31 -11.71
CA GLN A 218 -8.80 21.56 -10.97
C GLN A 218 -7.71 22.53 -11.46
N GLY A 219 -8.14 23.68 -11.99
CA GLY A 219 -7.24 24.73 -12.44
C GLY A 219 -6.41 25.30 -11.27
N ASN A 220 -5.11 25.45 -11.53
CA ASN A 220 -4.07 26.01 -10.65
C ASN A 220 -3.45 25.10 -9.57
N GLU A 221 -3.19 23.84 -9.90
CA GLU A 221 -1.93 23.19 -9.50
C GLU A 221 -1.18 22.71 -10.76
N MET A 222 0.07 23.12 -10.85
CA MET A 222 0.85 23.27 -12.06
C MET A 222 1.41 21.92 -12.57
N LYS A 223 1.12 21.59 -13.84
CA LYS A 223 1.88 20.70 -14.74
C LYS A 223 2.52 19.44 -14.12
N SER A 224 1.84 18.30 -14.21
CA SER A 224 2.43 17.03 -14.71
C SER A 224 1.35 15.97 -14.97
N ALA A 225 0.40 16.26 -15.86
CA ALA A 225 -0.54 15.23 -16.36
C ALA A 225 0.09 14.41 -17.51
N ASP A 226 1.36 14.06 -17.33
CA ASP A 226 2.06 13.01 -18.08
C ASP A 226 3.03 12.35 -17.08
N ASN A 227 2.78 11.09 -16.75
CA ASN A 227 3.66 10.18 -16.01
C ASN A 227 3.92 10.31 -14.49
N THR A 228 3.07 10.92 -13.67
CA THR A 228 3.27 10.80 -12.19
C THR A 228 1.97 10.87 -11.42
N ASP A 229 1.44 9.69 -11.08
CA ASP A 229 0.79 9.39 -9.79
C ASP A 229 0.37 7.90 -9.80
N VAL A 230 1.35 7.00 -9.79
CA VAL A 230 1.12 5.60 -9.36
C VAL A 230 1.28 5.58 -7.84
N SER A 231 0.45 6.36 -7.15
CA SER A 231 0.36 6.32 -5.69
C SER A 231 -0.39 5.04 -5.29
N VAL A 232 0.38 3.96 -5.25
CA VAL A 232 0.40 2.92 -4.21
C VAL A 232 -0.89 2.86 -3.38
N VAL A 233 -1.76 1.89 -3.68
CA VAL A 233 -2.78 1.43 -2.71
C VAL A 233 -2.08 0.56 -1.67
N ILE A 234 -1.20 1.20 -0.89
CA ILE A 234 -0.70 0.81 0.42
C ILE A 234 -0.56 2.16 1.15
N VAL A 235 -1.10 2.26 2.37
CA VAL A 235 -1.60 3.50 2.98
C VAL A 235 -0.65 4.68 3.14
N GLY A 236 -1.21 5.88 2.93
CA GLY A 236 -0.88 7.08 3.72
C GLY A 236 -2.15 7.79 4.23
N ALA A 237 -2.52 7.61 5.50
CA ALA A 237 -3.38 8.53 6.23
C ALA A 237 -2.52 9.24 7.28
N SER A 238 -2.35 10.55 7.11
CA SER A 238 -1.98 11.43 8.23
C SER A 238 -3.26 11.79 8.99
N PRO A 239 -3.26 11.85 10.32
CA PRO A 239 -4.33 12.52 11.04
C PRO A 239 -4.39 13.98 10.60
N ALA A 240 -5.61 14.50 10.45
CA ALA A 240 -5.86 15.91 10.29
C ALA A 240 -5.27 16.65 11.52
N ALA A 241 -4.12 17.28 11.34
CA ALA A 241 -3.75 18.44 12.12
C ALA A 241 -4.18 19.65 11.29
N VAL A 242 -5.19 20.35 11.78
CA VAL A 242 -5.49 21.72 11.35
C VAL A 242 -4.26 22.54 11.69
N VAL A 243 -3.38 22.75 10.72
CA VAL A 243 -2.40 23.84 10.78
C VAL A 243 -3.14 25.05 10.26
N GLU A 244 -3.55 25.94 11.17
CA GLU A 244 -3.90 27.30 10.78
C GLU A 244 -2.68 27.89 10.04
N SER A 245 -2.86 28.15 8.75
CA SER A 245 -1.88 28.90 7.96
C SER A 245 -1.70 30.27 8.64
N PRO A 246 -0.48 30.72 8.95
CA PRO A 246 -0.27 32.13 9.28
C PRO A 246 -0.73 32.93 8.05
N ALA A 247 -1.75 33.75 8.27
CA ALA A 247 -2.45 34.49 7.23
C ALA A 247 -1.47 35.22 6.30
N TYR A 248 -1.53 34.91 5.00
CA TYR A 248 -1.07 35.83 3.97
C TYR A 248 -2.00 37.04 4.00
N LYS A 249 -1.62 38.09 4.74
CA LYS A 249 -2.24 39.40 4.59
C LYS A 249 -1.82 39.95 3.23
N LEU A 250 -2.77 40.02 2.30
CA LEU A 250 -2.67 40.89 1.12
C LEU A 250 -2.35 42.30 1.63
N LEU A 251 -1.13 42.77 1.38
CA LEU A 251 -0.79 44.18 1.52
C LEU A 251 -1.60 44.95 0.48
N SER A 252 -2.56 45.74 0.92
CA SER A 252 -3.25 46.70 0.08
C SER A 252 -2.25 47.74 -0.45
N SER A 253 -2.20 47.88 -1.77
CA SER A 253 -1.38 48.88 -2.49
C SER A 253 -1.69 50.29 -1.99
N PRO A 254 -0.69 51.11 -1.64
CA PRO A 254 -0.93 52.52 -1.33
C PRO A 254 -1.28 53.25 -2.62
N LEU A 255 -2.56 53.59 -2.79
CA LEU A 255 -2.98 54.63 -3.72
C LEU A 255 -2.67 55.97 -3.07
N THR A 256 -1.49 56.53 -3.33
CA THR A 256 -1.28 57.96 -3.20
C THR A 256 -1.66 58.63 -4.51
N PRO A 257 -2.65 59.54 -4.54
CA PRO A 257 -2.88 60.39 -5.69
C PRO A 257 -1.73 61.38 -5.79
N VAL A 258 -0.95 61.32 -6.88
CA VAL A 258 0.00 62.38 -7.22
C VAL A 258 -0.83 63.60 -7.63
N LYS A 259 -0.87 64.62 -6.78
CA LYS A 259 -1.28 65.97 -7.18
C LYS A 259 -0.19 66.57 -8.07
N LYS A 260 -0.54 66.91 -9.30
CA LYS A 260 -0.11 68.13 -10.00
C LYS A 260 -1.11 68.45 -11.09
#